data_AF-A0A6P0YUE7-F1
#
_entry.id   AF-A0A6P0YUE7-F1
#
_cell.length_a   1.000
_cell.length_b   1.000
_cell.length_c   1.000
_cell.angle_alpha   90.00
_cell.angle_beta   90.00
_cell.angle_gamma   90.00
#
_symmetry.space_group_name_H-M   'P 1'
#
loop_
_entity.id
_entity.type
_entity.pdbx_description
1 polymer ?
#
loop_
_entity_poly.entity_id
_entity_poly.type
_entity_poly.pdbx_seq_one_letter_code
_entity_poly.pdbx_strand_id
1 'polypeptide(L)'
;MLGKSRIRYTATRIIIGAIAGGLFGAFSSPVQAADIFENEVIEFEEDTVVEFEFLESNGAYQSVFGVINLDTGEQTPLIAEAKPSDQPQNVTVPSDYEDDAGLFNTDDFHGTPGNAVPEPLPEFEFKANTRYAFYLESYYNGRAAGTVYSTDIRNPGGKRLAFFEGGFEALTNGGSLIRWDDTGSVLVKFEDQDVDSDDFIVRAGGHQSCNYEENVSGN
;
A
#
# COMPACT_ATOMS: atom_id res chain seq x y z
N MET A 1 17.31 50.12 56.09
CA MET A 1 18.56 50.10 56.86
C MET A 1 18.91 48.67 57.21
N LEU A 2 20.20 48.36 57.11
CA LEU A 2 20.84 47.05 57.16
C LEU A 2 20.50 46.19 58.38
N GLY A 3 20.24 44.90 58.11
CA GLY A 3 21.06 43.79 58.60
C GLY A 3 20.94 43.36 60.06
N LYS A 4 20.70 42.06 60.28
CA LYS A 4 21.73 41.11 60.74
C LYS A 4 21.12 39.75 61.03
N SER A 5 21.73 38.73 60.46
CA SER A 5 21.57 37.31 60.80
C SER A 5 21.98 37.06 62.26
N ARG A 6 21.27 36.15 62.93
CA ARG A 6 21.81 35.32 64.02
C ARG A 6 21.20 33.92 63.95
N ILE A 7 22.07 32.95 63.70
CA ILE A 7 21.83 31.52 63.75
C ILE A 7 21.90 31.07 65.23
N ARG A 8 20.99 30.18 65.65
CA ARG A 8 21.27 29.22 66.74
C ARG A 8 20.71 27.85 66.38
N TYR A 9 21.64 26.89 66.36
CA TYR A 9 21.45 25.48 66.10
C TYR A 9 20.74 24.78 67.26
N THR A 10 19.83 23.86 66.97
CA THR A 10 19.50 22.75 67.88
C THR A 10 19.47 21.48 67.06
N ALA A 11 20.48 20.64 67.31
CA ALA A 11 20.72 19.37 66.66
C ALA A 11 19.56 18.41 66.89
N THR A 12 19.02 17.81 65.82
CA THR A 12 18.17 16.62 65.93
C THR A 12 18.60 15.61 64.87
N ARG A 13 19.32 14.60 65.38
CA ARG A 13 19.41 13.18 64.98
C ARG A 13 19.22 12.84 63.50
N ILE A 14 20.34 12.39 62.93
CA ILE A 14 20.44 11.57 61.72
C ILE A 14 19.58 10.30 61.88
N ILE A 15 18.66 10.09 60.95
CA ILE A 15 18.16 8.75 60.60
C ILE A 15 18.69 8.48 59.19
N ILE A 16 19.62 7.53 59.08
CA ILE A 16 20.08 6.97 57.81
C ILE A 16 18.92 6.13 57.27
N GLY A 17 18.15 6.68 56.34
CA GLY A 17 17.20 5.93 55.53
C GLY A 17 17.86 5.63 54.19
N ALA A 18 18.25 4.37 53.98
CA ALA A 18 18.63 3.88 52.66
C ALA A 18 17.38 3.85 51.78
N ILE A 19 17.27 4.76 50.81
CA ILE A 19 16.36 4.60 49.68
C ILE A 19 17.24 4.17 48.50
N ALA A 20 17.11 2.89 48.19
CA ALA A 20 17.70 2.25 47.01
C ALA A 20 17.38 3.08 45.77
N GLY A 21 18.39 3.26 44.91
CA GLY A 21 18.22 3.88 43.61
C GLY A 21 17.15 3.14 42.81
N GLY A 22 16.03 3.81 42.58
CA GLY A 22 15.07 3.39 41.57
C GLY A 22 15.71 3.59 40.22
N LEU A 23 16.06 2.48 39.57
CA LEU A 23 16.27 2.44 38.13
C LEU A 23 14.97 2.97 37.48
N PHE A 24 15.02 4.15 36.87
CA PHE A 24 14.04 4.50 35.85
C PHE A 24 14.34 3.63 34.63
N GLY A 25 13.87 2.38 34.67
CA GLY A 25 13.67 1.60 33.47
C GLY A 25 12.49 2.21 32.74
N ALA A 26 12.74 3.11 31.81
CA ALA A 26 11.79 3.40 30.75
C ALA A 26 11.65 2.10 29.95
N PHE A 27 10.68 1.26 30.33
CA PHE A 27 10.16 0.28 29.40
C PHE A 27 9.49 1.10 28.30
N SER A 28 10.22 1.35 27.21
CA SER A 28 9.55 1.54 25.93
C SER A 28 8.80 0.25 25.71
N SER A 29 7.47 0.27 25.86
CA SER A 29 6.64 -0.78 25.29
C SER A 29 7.11 -0.97 23.85
N PRO A 30 7.34 -2.19 23.37
CA PRO A 30 7.47 -2.37 21.93
C PRO A 30 6.22 -1.74 21.33
N VAL A 31 6.40 -0.76 20.45
CA VAL A 31 5.34 -0.42 19.50
C VAL A 31 5.17 -1.72 18.72
N GLN A 32 4.07 -2.43 18.96
CA GLN A 32 3.68 -3.51 18.05
C GLN A 32 3.48 -2.83 16.70
N ALA A 33 4.32 -3.19 15.73
CA ALA A 33 4.26 -2.63 14.39
C ALA A 33 3.09 -3.33 13.70
N ALA A 34 1.87 -2.83 13.91
CA ALA A 34 0.68 -3.40 13.32
C ALA A 34 0.84 -3.56 11.80
N ASP A 35 0.36 -4.68 11.25
CA ASP A 35 0.29 -4.90 9.80
C ASP A 35 -0.35 -3.69 9.10
N ILE A 36 0.27 -3.22 8.03
CA ILE A 36 -0.16 -2.06 7.26
C ILE A 36 -0.42 -2.50 5.82
N PHE A 37 -1.60 -2.19 5.31
CA PHE A 37 -1.98 -2.45 3.92
C PHE A 37 -2.71 -1.23 3.35
N GLU A 38 -1.99 -0.13 3.15
CA GLU A 38 -2.53 1.15 2.68
C GLU A 38 -1.52 1.93 1.82
N ASN A 39 -1.83 3.20 1.52
CA ASN A 39 -1.01 4.06 0.67
C ASN A 39 0.38 4.34 1.24
N GLU A 40 0.61 4.35 2.55
CA GLU A 40 1.92 4.71 3.11
C GLU A 40 2.98 3.60 2.91
N VAL A 41 2.57 2.35 3.11
CA VAL A 41 3.40 1.15 3.02
C VAL A 41 2.51 -0.09 3.05
N ILE A 42 3.01 -1.16 2.43
CA ILE A 42 2.52 -2.52 2.63
C ILE A 42 3.58 -3.27 3.46
N GLU A 43 3.24 -3.66 4.68
CA GLU A 43 4.16 -4.31 5.62
C GLU A 43 3.39 -5.27 6.53
N PHE A 44 3.94 -6.47 6.74
CA PHE A 44 3.36 -7.49 7.61
C PHE A 44 4.38 -7.93 8.66
N GLU A 45 3.94 -8.26 9.88
CA GLU A 45 4.79 -8.76 10.98
C GLU A 45 5.35 -10.17 10.69
N GLU A 46 4.65 -10.95 9.86
CA GLU A 46 4.98 -12.33 9.47
C GLU A 46 4.98 -12.49 7.94
N ASP A 47 5.66 -13.55 7.45
CA ASP A 47 5.63 -13.90 6.03
C ASP A 47 4.17 -14.15 5.61
N THR A 48 3.70 -13.38 4.64
CA THR A 48 2.28 -13.31 4.28
C THR A 48 2.08 -13.49 2.79
N VAL A 49 1.28 -14.50 2.41
CA VAL A 49 0.84 -14.67 1.02
C VAL A 49 -0.46 -13.90 0.81
N VAL A 50 -0.50 -13.06 -0.22
CA VAL A 50 -1.70 -12.36 -0.69
C VAL A 50 -1.99 -12.80 -2.11
N GLU A 51 -3.24 -13.20 -2.36
CA GLU A 51 -3.80 -13.45 -3.68
C GLU A 51 -4.35 -12.13 -4.24
N PHE A 52 -4.10 -11.89 -5.52
CA PHE A 52 -4.62 -10.73 -6.24
C PHE A 52 -5.57 -11.21 -7.33
N GLU A 53 -6.66 -10.49 -7.53
CA GLU A 53 -7.64 -10.71 -8.58
C GLU A 53 -7.75 -9.42 -9.41
N PHE A 54 -7.38 -9.49 -10.68
CA PHE A 54 -7.75 -8.46 -11.65
C PHE A 54 -9.26 -8.49 -11.84
N LEU A 55 -9.93 -7.34 -11.67
CA LEU A 55 -11.37 -7.24 -11.85
C LEU A 55 -11.70 -6.70 -13.25
N GLU A 56 -11.16 -5.53 -13.58
CA GLU A 56 -11.35 -4.85 -14.86
C GLU A 56 -10.36 -3.68 -15.00
N SER A 57 -10.28 -3.12 -16.21
CA SER A 57 -9.56 -1.89 -16.55
C SER A 57 -10.40 -1.07 -17.50
N ASN A 58 -10.31 0.25 -17.43
CA ASN A 58 -10.98 1.19 -18.33
C ASN A 58 -10.00 2.18 -19.01
N GLY A 59 -8.69 2.07 -18.71
CA GLY A 59 -7.66 2.98 -19.19
C GLY A 59 -7.16 2.71 -20.62
N ALA A 60 -6.82 3.78 -21.36
CA ALA A 60 -6.32 3.68 -22.73
C ALA A 60 -4.92 3.04 -22.88
N TYR A 61 -4.18 2.94 -21.78
CA TYR A 61 -2.83 2.40 -21.73
C TYR A 61 -2.84 0.93 -21.32
N GLN A 62 -1.87 0.16 -21.84
CA GLN A 62 -1.62 -1.18 -21.31
C GLN A 62 -0.88 -1.06 -19.99
N SER A 63 -1.34 -1.76 -18.97
CA SER A 63 -0.84 -1.68 -17.62
C SER A 63 -0.15 -2.96 -17.14
N VAL A 64 0.87 -2.77 -16.32
CA VAL A 64 1.51 -3.83 -15.54
C VAL A 64 1.45 -3.44 -14.07
N PHE A 65 0.65 -4.18 -13.30
CA PHE A 65 0.57 -4.06 -11.86
C PHE A 65 1.58 -4.99 -11.19
N GLY A 66 2.25 -4.50 -10.15
CA GLY A 66 3.20 -5.31 -9.41
C GLY A 66 3.57 -4.76 -8.03
N VAL A 67 4.51 -5.45 -7.40
CA VAL A 67 5.02 -5.13 -6.07
C VAL A 67 6.45 -4.61 -6.17
N ILE A 68 6.77 -3.57 -5.43
CA ILE A 68 8.14 -3.07 -5.26
C ILE A 68 8.58 -3.21 -3.80
N ASN A 69 9.74 -3.82 -3.59
CA ASN A 69 10.43 -3.79 -2.31
C ASN A 69 11.05 -2.40 -2.11
N LEU A 70 10.63 -1.68 -1.07
CA LEU A 70 11.04 -0.30 -0.82
C LEU A 70 12.47 -0.18 -0.27
N ASP A 71 13.03 -1.26 0.26
CA ASP A 71 14.39 -1.31 0.80
C ASP A 71 15.43 -1.62 -0.30
N THR A 72 15.09 -2.50 -1.25
CA THR A 72 16.00 -2.91 -2.33
C THR A 72 15.73 -2.20 -3.66
N GLY A 73 14.51 -1.71 -3.87
CA GLY A 73 14.03 -1.21 -5.16
C GLY A 73 13.69 -2.30 -6.18
N GLU A 74 13.71 -3.57 -5.77
CA GLU A 74 13.36 -4.70 -6.63
C GLU A 74 11.86 -4.69 -6.94
N GLN A 75 11.53 -4.79 -8.23
CA GLN A 75 10.15 -4.85 -8.73
C GLN A 75 9.81 -6.27 -9.17
N THR A 76 8.63 -6.73 -8.80
CA THR A 76 8.05 -8.01 -9.24
C THR A 76 6.71 -7.72 -9.93
N PRO A 77 6.59 -7.91 -11.25
CA PRO A 77 5.32 -7.78 -11.95
C PRO A 77 4.40 -8.95 -11.59
N LEU A 78 3.11 -8.66 -11.38
CA LEU A 78 2.11 -9.66 -10.98
C LEU A 78 1.03 -9.83 -12.05
N ILE A 79 0.43 -8.72 -12.49
CA ILE A 79 -0.67 -8.71 -13.47
C ILE A 79 -0.24 -7.85 -14.65
N ALA A 80 -0.37 -8.37 -15.87
CA ALA A 80 0.00 -7.67 -17.08
C ALA A 80 -1.08 -7.78 -18.15
N GLU A 81 -1.46 -6.65 -18.71
CA GLU A 81 -2.36 -6.58 -19.86
C GLU A 81 -1.63 -6.97 -21.15
N ALA A 82 -2.19 -7.94 -21.87
CA ALA A 82 -1.72 -8.30 -23.21
C ALA A 82 -2.14 -7.27 -24.27
N LYS A 83 -3.21 -6.52 -23.99
CA LYS A 83 -3.81 -5.46 -24.80
C LYS A 83 -4.58 -4.50 -23.88
N PRO A 84 -4.73 -3.21 -24.24
CA PRO A 84 -5.29 -2.20 -23.33
C PRO A 84 -6.79 -2.41 -23.07
N SER A 85 -7.49 -3.12 -23.96
CA SER A 85 -8.91 -3.36 -23.84
C SER A 85 -9.33 -4.61 -24.62
N ASP A 86 -10.52 -5.12 -24.31
CA ASP A 86 -11.09 -6.29 -24.96
C ASP A 86 -11.36 -6.05 -26.45
N GLN A 87 -11.86 -4.86 -26.76
CA GLN A 87 -12.17 -4.41 -28.12
C GLN A 87 -11.22 -3.27 -28.52
N PRO A 88 -10.51 -3.39 -29.66
CA PRO A 88 -9.64 -2.32 -30.13
C PRO A 88 -10.42 -1.02 -30.33
N GLN A 89 -10.04 0.00 -29.56
CA GLN A 89 -10.57 1.34 -29.65
C GLN A 89 -9.48 2.32 -30.12
N ASN A 90 -9.91 3.45 -30.67
CA ASN A 90 -9.01 4.52 -31.04
C ASN A 90 -8.87 5.48 -29.86
N VAL A 91 -7.66 5.69 -29.35
CA VAL A 91 -7.36 6.61 -28.24
C VAL A 91 -7.73 8.07 -28.46
N THR A 92 -8.14 8.45 -29.68
CA THR A 92 -8.70 9.77 -29.97
C THR A 92 -10.21 9.83 -29.86
N VAL A 93 -10.88 8.70 -29.59
CA VAL A 93 -12.30 8.68 -29.19
C VAL A 93 -12.29 9.07 -27.71
N PRO A 94 -13.02 10.13 -27.32
CA PRO A 94 -13.11 10.50 -25.92
C PRO A 94 -13.70 9.35 -25.13
N SER A 95 -13.00 8.92 -24.08
CA SER A 95 -13.66 8.40 -22.89
C SER A 95 -14.45 9.55 -22.26
N ASP A 96 -15.55 9.25 -21.59
CA ASP A 96 -16.33 10.23 -20.83
C ASP A 96 -15.67 10.64 -19.51
N TYR A 97 -14.54 10.02 -19.13
CA TYR A 97 -13.78 10.30 -17.90
C TYR A 97 -14.68 10.15 -16.66
N GLU A 98 -15.57 9.15 -16.67
CA GLU A 98 -16.51 8.80 -15.62
C GLU A 98 -16.14 7.44 -15.00
N ASP A 99 -16.19 7.33 -13.65
CA ASP A 99 -16.00 6.04 -12.96
C ASP A 99 -17.15 5.09 -13.30
N ASP A 100 -16.85 4.10 -14.13
CA ASP A 100 -17.78 3.10 -14.64
C ASP A 100 -17.47 1.69 -14.14
N ALA A 101 -16.76 1.57 -13.03
CA ALA A 101 -16.46 0.29 -12.40
C ALA A 101 -17.72 -0.56 -12.20
N GLY A 102 -17.70 -1.81 -12.69
CA GLY A 102 -18.79 -2.76 -12.65
C GLY A 102 -19.92 -2.50 -13.65
N LEU A 103 -19.78 -1.50 -14.53
CA LEU A 103 -20.68 -1.26 -15.65
C LEU A 103 -20.02 -1.75 -16.95
N PHE A 104 -20.80 -2.41 -17.80
CA PHE A 104 -20.34 -2.76 -19.13
C PHE A 104 -20.55 -1.53 -20.04
N ASN A 105 -19.69 -0.51 -19.92
CA ASN A 105 -19.67 0.63 -20.83
C ASN A 105 -18.80 0.30 -22.06
N THR A 106 -19.28 0.70 -23.24
CA THR A 106 -18.56 0.51 -24.51
C THR A 106 -17.71 1.72 -24.91
N ASP A 107 -17.84 2.82 -24.17
CA ASP A 107 -17.19 4.08 -24.49
C ASP A 107 -15.79 4.21 -23.83
N ASP A 108 -15.49 3.39 -22.82
CA ASP A 108 -14.17 3.23 -22.21
C ASP A 108 -13.37 2.03 -22.73
N PHE A 109 -12.06 2.02 -22.43
CA PHE A 109 -11.11 0.97 -22.83
C PHE A 109 -11.28 -0.29 -21.98
N HIS A 110 -12.51 -0.80 -21.89
CA HIS A 110 -12.87 -1.89 -21.01
C HIS A 110 -12.06 -3.17 -21.30
N GLY A 111 -11.30 -3.64 -20.31
CA GLY A 111 -10.51 -4.86 -20.31
C GLY A 111 -11.01 -5.86 -19.27
N THR A 112 -11.10 -7.14 -19.66
CA THR A 112 -11.62 -8.20 -18.76
C THR A 112 -10.60 -9.30 -18.46
N PRO A 113 -10.77 -10.01 -17.31
CA PRO A 113 -10.02 -11.22 -16.99
C PRO A 113 -10.15 -12.29 -18.08
N GLY A 114 -9.04 -12.91 -18.45
CA GLY A 114 -8.96 -13.94 -19.49
C GLY A 114 -8.99 -13.40 -20.93
N ASN A 115 -9.10 -12.09 -21.13
CA ASN A 115 -9.08 -11.46 -22.45
C ASN A 115 -8.01 -10.36 -22.56
N ALA A 116 -8.21 -9.21 -21.93
CA ALA A 116 -7.17 -8.18 -21.81
C ALA A 116 -6.03 -8.65 -20.89
N VAL A 117 -6.36 -9.31 -19.78
CA VAL A 117 -5.42 -9.89 -18.82
C VAL A 117 -5.50 -11.42 -18.85
N PRO A 118 -4.51 -12.13 -19.43
CA PRO A 118 -4.54 -13.59 -19.52
C PRO A 118 -4.42 -14.33 -18.18
N GLU A 119 -3.63 -13.77 -17.26
CA GLU A 119 -3.34 -14.36 -15.94
C GLU A 119 -3.85 -13.41 -14.84
N PRO A 120 -5.14 -13.48 -14.46
CA PRO A 120 -5.77 -12.49 -13.59
C PRO A 120 -5.64 -12.78 -12.09
N LEU A 121 -5.10 -13.95 -11.70
CA LEU A 121 -5.10 -14.44 -10.31
C LEU A 121 -3.68 -14.78 -9.78
N PRO A 122 -2.72 -13.84 -9.75
CA PRO A 122 -1.40 -14.12 -9.19
C PRO A 122 -1.40 -14.06 -7.66
N GLU A 123 -0.38 -14.69 -7.06
CA GLU A 123 -0.08 -14.61 -5.63
C GLU A 123 1.31 -13.98 -5.42
N PHE A 124 1.50 -13.30 -4.30
CA PHE A 124 2.82 -12.81 -3.87
C PHE A 124 3.04 -13.04 -2.38
N GLU A 125 4.24 -13.48 -2.03
CA GLU A 125 4.69 -13.66 -0.65
C GLU A 125 5.45 -12.42 -0.17
N PHE A 126 4.81 -11.64 0.71
CA PHE A 126 5.43 -10.54 1.43
C PHE A 126 6.28 -11.10 2.57
N LYS A 127 7.54 -10.67 2.66
CA LYS A 127 8.42 -11.05 3.75
C LYS A 127 8.15 -10.24 5.01
N ALA A 128 8.19 -10.91 6.15
CA ALA A 128 8.03 -10.32 7.47
C ALA A 128 8.91 -9.07 7.63
N ASN A 129 8.34 -7.99 8.17
CA ASN A 129 8.99 -6.72 8.49
C ASN A 129 9.75 -6.10 7.30
N THR A 130 9.29 -6.39 6.07
CA THR A 130 9.84 -5.82 4.85
C THR A 130 8.83 -4.84 4.26
N ARG A 131 9.32 -3.67 3.87
CA ARG A 131 8.45 -2.59 3.37
C ARG A 131 8.24 -2.73 1.88
N TYR A 132 6.99 -2.82 1.46
CA TYR A 132 6.59 -2.88 0.07
C TYR A 132 5.65 -1.73 -0.30
N ALA A 133 5.48 -1.54 -1.60
CA ALA A 133 4.38 -0.79 -2.18
C ALA A 133 3.91 -1.51 -3.45
N PHE A 134 2.74 -1.12 -3.94
CA PHE A 134 2.31 -1.48 -5.28
C PHE A 134 2.76 -0.44 -6.29
N TYR A 135 2.92 -0.85 -7.54
CA TYR A 135 3.13 0.04 -8.67
C TYR A 135 2.22 -0.36 -9.84
N LEU A 136 1.91 0.63 -10.67
CA LEU A 136 1.26 0.45 -11.96
C LEU A 136 2.14 1.10 -13.04
N GLU A 137 2.62 0.31 -13.98
CA GLU A 137 3.41 0.79 -15.11
C GLU A 137 2.55 0.81 -16.39
N SER A 138 2.42 1.98 -17.01
CA SER A 138 1.60 2.20 -18.20
C SER A 138 2.45 2.19 -19.47
N TYR A 139 1.91 1.61 -20.53
CA TYR A 139 2.52 1.49 -21.85
C TYR A 139 1.57 1.94 -22.96
N TYR A 140 2.09 2.72 -23.90
CA TYR A 140 1.35 3.12 -25.10
C TYR A 140 2.09 2.68 -26.36
N ASN A 141 1.44 1.86 -27.20
CA ASN A 141 2.03 1.32 -28.41
C ASN A 141 3.41 0.67 -28.17
N GLY A 142 3.54 -0.09 -27.07
CA GLY A 142 4.76 -0.77 -26.66
C GLY A 142 5.87 0.14 -26.13
N ARG A 143 5.59 1.41 -25.84
CA ARG A 143 6.54 2.34 -25.20
C ARG A 143 6.08 2.65 -23.79
N ALA A 144 7.00 2.62 -22.84
CA ALA A 144 6.74 3.05 -21.47
C ALA A 144 6.23 4.50 -21.47
N ALA A 145 5.09 4.72 -20.83
CA ALA A 145 4.48 6.03 -20.62
C ALA A 145 4.89 6.58 -19.24
N GLY A 146 4.83 5.74 -18.21
CA GLY A 146 5.26 6.09 -16.86
C GLY A 146 4.93 5.01 -15.84
N THR A 147 5.26 5.30 -14.58
CA THR A 147 4.96 4.41 -13.45
C THR A 147 4.42 5.25 -12.31
N VAL A 148 3.33 4.78 -11.71
CA VAL A 148 2.73 5.35 -10.50
C VAL A 148 2.80 4.32 -9.37
N TYR A 149 2.70 4.78 -8.13
CA TYR A 149 2.87 3.97 -6.93
C TYR A 149 1.69 4.13 -5.99
N SER A 150 1.43 3.11 -5.18
CA SER A 150 0.45 3.23 -4.08
C SER A 150 0.91 4.23 -3.03
N THR A 151 2.22 4.50 -2.97
CA THR A 151 2.83 5.50 -2.08
C THR A 151 2.78 6.89 -2.67
N ASP A 152 1.91 7.73 -2.09
CA ASP A 152 1.64 9.11 -2.52
C ASP A 152 2.96 9.90 -2.71
N ILE A 153 3.89 9.80 -1.76
CA ILE A 153 5.17 10.53 -1.76
C ILE A 153 6.09 10.19 -2.95
N ARG A 154 5.90 9.02 -3.59
CA ARG A 154 6.67 8.61 -4.77
C ARG A 154 6.07 9.13 -6.07
N ASN A 155 4.81 9.55 -6.05
CA ASN A 155 4.14 10.09 -7.21
C ASN A 155 4.49 11.58 -7.41
N PRO A 156 4.42 12.10 -8.65
CA PRO A 156 4.64 13.51 -8.94
C PRO A 156 3.77 14.41 -8.06
N GLY A 157 4.41 15.30 -7.30
CA GLY A 157 3.71 16.24 -6.42
C GLY A 157 3.06 15.62 -5.17
N GLY A 158 3.35 14.36 -4.85
CA GLY A 158 2.73 13.69 -3.71
C GLY A 158 1.28 13.27 -3.97
N LYS A 159 0.88 13.10 -5.23
CA LYS A 159 -0.49 12.77 -5.61
C LYS A 159 -0.86 11.35 -5.18
N ARG A 160 -2.10 11.18 -4.74
CA ARG A 160 -2.73 9.87 -4.56
C ARG A 160 -3.25 9.36 -5.90
N LEU A 161 -2.78 8.19 -6.30
CA LEU A 161 -3.10 7.53 -7.58
C LEU A 161 -3.51 6.06 -7.39
N ALA A 162 -3.49 5.58 -6.14
CA ALA A 162 -4.10 4.32 -5.74
C ALA A 162 -5.07 4.60 -4.60
N PHE A 163 -6.22 3.95 -4.63
CA PHE A 163 -7.27 4.12 -3.63
C PHE A 163 -7.63 2.76 -3.08
N PHE A 164 -7.46 2.60 -1.76
CA PHE A 164 -7.76 1.36 -1.05
C PHE A 164 -9.16 1.43 -0.43
N GLU A 165 -9.93 0.36 -0.61
CA GLU A 165 -11.19 0.16 0.09
C GLU A 165 -11.13 -1.13 0.90
N GLY A 166 -11.30 -1.01 2.22
CA GLY A 166 -11.28 -2.14 3.15
C GLY A 166 -9.93 -2.37 3.86
N GLY A 167 -8.80 -2.12 3.20
CA GLY A 167 -7.47 -2.19 3.80
C GLY A 167 -7.13 -3.57 4.36
N PHE A 168 -6.28 -3.61 5.40
CA PHE A 168 -5.79 -4.86 5.99
C PHE A 168 -6.93 -5.78 6.49
N GLU A 169 -7.94 -5.23 7.18
CA GLU A 169 -9.07 -6.00 7.73
C GLU A 169 -9.86 -6.75 6.64
N ALA A 170 -9.90 -6.19 5.42
CA ALA A 170 -10.63 -6.78 4.31
C ALA A 170 -9.89 -7.96 3.66
N LEU A 171 -8.57 -8.10 3.82
CA LEU A 171 -7.79 -9.18 3.19
C LEU A 171 -8.32 -10.59 3.52
N THR A 172 -8.90 -10.78 4.71
CA THR A 172 -9.51 -12.05 5.15
C THR A 172 -11.03 -12.07 5.04
N ASN A 173 -11.66 -10.96 4.64
CA ASN A 173 -13.10 -10.75 4.71
C ASN A 173 -13.66 -10.13 3.41
N GLY A 174 -13.43 -10.80 2.29
CA GLY A 174 -13.95 -10.41 0.97
C GLY A 174 -12.96 -9.64 0.09
N GLY A 175 -11.77 -9.31 0.61
CA GLY A 175 -10.67 -8.67 -0.09
C GLY A 175 -10.68 -7.14 -0.02
N SER A 176 -9.50 -6.53 0.01
CA SER A 176 -9.31 -5.09 -0.16
C SER A 176 -9.36 -4.74 -1.64
N LEU A 177 -10.18 -3.77 -2.02
CA LEU A 177 -10.17 -3.22 -3.37
C LEU A 177 -9.01 -2.21 -3.48
N ILE A 178 -8.34 -2.21 -4.63
CA ILE A 178 -7.29 -1.25 -4.99
C ILE A 178 -7.63 -0.73 -6.38
N ARG A 179 -8.00 0.55 -6.42
CA ARG A 179 -8.39 1.25 -7.63
C ARG A 179 -7.29 2.21 -8.04
N TRP A 180 -6.98 2.30 -9.32
CA TRP A 180 -5.86 3.10 -9.81
C TRP A 180 -6.34 4.15 -10.80
N ASP A 181 -5.71 5.32 -10.69
CA ASP A 181 -5.58 6.31 -11.75
C ASP A 181 -4.19 6.10 -12.35
N ASP A 182 -4.12 5.85 -13.65
CA ASP A 182 -2.88 5.49 -14.31
C ASP A 182 -1.99 6.72 -14.56
N THR A 183 -1.25 6.75 -15.64
CA THR A 183 -0.42 7.90 -15.97
C THR A 183 -1.19 9.06 -16.64
N GLY A 184 -2.47 8.86 -16.99
CA GLY A 184 -3.36 9.87 -17.57
C GLY A 184 -3.35 11.17 -16.78
N SER A 185 -3.68 11.13 -15.49
CA SER A 185 -3.73 12.32 -14.61
C SER A 185 -2.40 13.05 -14.37
N VAL A 186 -1.26 12.44 -14.75
CA VAL A 186 0.09 12.96 -14.47
C VAL A 186 0.91 13.29 -15.71
N LEU A 187 0.62 12.70 -16.87
CA LEU A 187 1.37 12.90 -18.12
C LEU A 187 0.71 13.86 -19.10
N VAL A 188 -0.59 14.09 -18.97
CA VAL A 188 -1.35 14.93 -19.90
C VAL A 188 -1.62 16.32 -19.29
N LYS A 189 -2.07 17.24 -20.15
CA LYS A 189 -2.47 18.57 -19.68
C LYS A 189 -3.71 18.45 -18.80
N PHE A 190 -3.90 19.40 -17.89
CA PHE A 190 -5.04 19.42 -16.96
C PHE A 190 -6.42 19.26 -17.64
N GLU A 191 -6.58 19.73 -18.89
CA GLU A 191 -7.82 19.63 -19.67
C GLU A 191 -8.10 18.22 -20.21
N ASP A 192 -7.09 17.36 -20.23
CA ASP A 192 -7.14 15.97 -20.74
C ASP A 192 -6.92 14.95 -19.61
N GLN A 193 -6.84 15.40 -18.35
CA GLN A 193 -6.60 14.54 -17.19
C GLN A 193 -7.85 13.71 -16.91
N ASP A 194 -7.69 12.41 -16.98
CA ASP A 194 -8.60 11.46 -16.35
C ASP A 194 -8.27 11.34 -14.86
N VAL A 195 -9.26 11.31 -13.97
CA VAL A 195 -9.05 11.28 -12.50
C VAL A 195 -10.11 10.46 -11.76
N ASP A 196 -10.89 9.66 -12.46
CA ASP A 196 -11.99 8.84 -11.93
C ASP A 196 -11.52 7.56 -11.21
N SER A 197 -10.23 7.22 -11.32
CA SER A 197 -9.58 6.12 -10.59
C SER A 197 -10.20 4.76 -10.87
N ASP A 198 -10.53 4.48 -12.13
CA ASP A 198 -11.04 3.17 -12.57
C ASP A 198 -10.22 2.55 -13.72
N ASP A 199 -9.11 3.20 -14.08
CA ASP A 199 -8.19 2.75 -15.13
C ASP A 199 -7.72 1.31 -14.95
N PHE A 200 -7.51 0.90 -13.70
CA PHE A 200 -7.10 -0.46 -13.34
C PHE A 200 -7.60 -0.83 -11.95
N ILE A 201 -8.31 -1.95 -11.84
CA ILE A 201 -8.94 -2.38 -10.58
C ILE A 201 -8.48 -3.78 -10.19
N VAL A 202 -7.92 -3.88 -8.99
CA VAL A 202 -7.43 -5.13 -8.39
C VAL A 202 -8.08 -5.34 -7.04
N ARG A 203 -8.45 -6.58 -6.73
CA ARG A 203 -8.78 -7.01 -5.37
C ARG A 203 -7.60 -7.79 -4.78
N ALA A 204 -7.21 -7.49 -3.56
CA ALA A 204 -6.23 -8.24 -2.79
C ALA A 204 -6.91 -9.01 -1.66
N GLY A 205 -6.58 -10.28 -1.46
CA GLY A 205 -7.19 -11.10 -0.40
C GLY A 205 -6.55 -12.47 -0.23
N GLY A 206 -7.32 -13.40 0.33
CA GLY A 206 -6.92 -14.82 0.42
C GLY A 206 -5.93 -15.16 1.55
N HIS A 207 -5.69 -14.24 2.50
CA HIS A 207 -4.73 -14.45 3.59
C HIS A 207 -4.94 -15.78 4.31
N GLN A 208 -3.98 -16.70 4.17
CA GLN A 208 -3.84 -17.89 5.00
C GLN A 208 -2.91 -17.55 6.17
N SER A 209 -3.48 -17.41 7.37
CA SER A 209 -2.70 -17.36 8.60
C SER A 209 -1.99 -18.71 8.77
N CYS A 210 -0.71 -18.80 8.35
CA CYS A 210 0.10 -20.00 8.52
C CYS A 210 0.59 -20.08 9.97
N ASN A 211 -0.26 -20.56 10.88
CA ASN A 211 0.18 -20.97 12.21
C ASN A 211 1.09 -22.21 12.09
N TYR A 212 2.40 -22.01 11.94
CA TYR A 212 3.35 -23.05 12.29
C TYR A 212 3.40 -23.13 13.82
N GLU A 213 2.48 -23.90 14.40
CA GLU A 213 2.72 -24.42 15.74
C GLU A 213 3.99 -25.28 15.68
N GLU A 214 5.09 -24.73 16.20
CA GLU A 214 6.27 -25.49 16.57
C GLU A 214 5.83 -26.61 17.51
N ASN A 215 5.67 -27.81 16.97
CA ASN A 215 5.60 -29.03 17.76
C ASN A 215 6.99 -29.31 18.37
N VAL A 216 7.38 -28.49 19.34
CA VAL A 216 8.39 -28.87 20.33
C VAL A 216 7.66 -29.66 21.40
N SER A 217 7.64 -30.98 21.24
CA SER A 217 7.53 -31.88 22.38
C SER A 217 8.62 -32.93 22.31
N GLY A 218 9.81 -32.53 22.78
CA GLY A 218 10.72 -33.45 23.42
C GLY A 218 10.31 -33.63 24.89
N ASN A 219 9.86 -34.84 25.22
CA ASN A 219 10.24 -35.62 26.42
C ASN A 219 9.50 -36.96 26.44
#